data_AF-A0A9X2GMG3-F1
#
_entry.id   AF-A0A9X2GMG3-F1
#
_cell.length_a   1.000
_cell.length_b   1.000
_cell.length_c   1.000
_cell.angle_alpha   90.00
_cell.angle_beta   90.00
_cell.angle_gamma   90.00
#
_symmetry.space_group_name_H-M   'P 1'
#
loop_
_entity.id
_entity.type
_entity.pdbx_description
1 polymer ?
#
loop_
_entity_poly.entity_id
_entity_poly.type
_entity_poly.pdbx_seq_one_letter_code
_entity_poly.pdbx_strand_id
1 'polypeptide(L)'
;MGERPEHRRRLTMPTKDQLLREAADKEALAVTFLRYARALPEALEGIPARPGDCEPFWRGPAAQRFVTQVLRMHRELDDLEDDCLATAESLRRRAGRLREQASQVADPA
;
A
#
# COMPACT_ATOMS: atom_id res chain seq x y z
N MET A 1 -35.01 23.32 -35.30
CA MET A 1 -34.74 23.46 -33.85
C MET A 1 -34.46 22.07 -33.32
N GLY A 2 -33.22 21.80 -32.93
CA GLY A 2 -32.76 20.49 -32.51
C GLY A 2 -32.90 20.33 -31.01
N GLU A 3 -33.81 19.47 -30.57
CA GLU A 3 -33.81 18.98 -29.21
C GLU A 3 -32.82 17.82 -29.14
N ARG A 4 -31.62 18.11 -28.60
CA ARG A 4 -30.68 17.06 -28.21
C ARG A 4 -31.16 16.50 -26.87
N PRO A 5 -31.49 15.21 -26.75
CA PRO A 5 -31.86 14.65 -25.47
C PRO A 5 -30.61 14.61 -24.59
N GLU A 6 -30.75 15.28 -23.44
CA GLU A 6 -29.79 15.34 -22.36
C GLU A 6 -29.30 13.92 -22.05
N HIS A 7 -28.04 13.64 -22.39
CA HIS A 7 -27.26 12.57 -21.76
C HIS A 7 -27.00 12.98 -20.31
N ARG A 8 -28.07 13.04 -19.51
CA ARG A 8 -28.00 12.93 -18.07
C ARG A 8 -27.37 11.57 -17.85
N ARG A 9 -26.06 11.54 -17.58
CA ARG A 9 -25.38 10.35 -17.06
C ARG A 9 -26.27 9.89 -15.91
N ARG A 10 -27.10 8.87 -16.15
CA ARG A 10 -27.75 8.16 -15.07
C ARG A 10 -26.56 7.64 -14.28
N LEU A 11 -26.30 8.25 -13.13
CA LEU A 11 -25.47 7.67 -12.10
C LEU A 11 -26.22 6.39 -11.70
N THR A 12 -26.00 5.32 -12.45
CA THR A 12 -26.55 4.01 -12.15
C THR A 12 -26.00 3.68 -10.78
N MET A 13 -26.88 3.55 -9.78
CA MET A 13 -26.42 3.13 -8.46
C MET A 13 -25.70 1.78 -8.64
N PRO A 14 -24.51 1.63 -8.02
CA PRO A 14 -23.74 0.41 -8.18
C PRO A 14 -24.56 -0.78 -7.65
N THR A 15 -24.53 -1.89 -8.37
CA THR A 15 -25.22 -3.10 -7.94
C THR A 15 -24.49 -3.73 -6.75
N LYS A 16 -25.19 -4.57 -5.98
CA LYS A 16 -24.60 -5.35 -4.89
C LYS A 16 -23.34 -6.10 -5.34
N ASP A 17 -23.39 -6.76 -6.50
CA ASP A 17 -22.25 -7.49 -7.07
C ASP A 17 -21.07 -6.57 -7.44
N GLN A 18 -21.35 -5.37 -7.97
CA GLN A 18 -20.29 -4.39 -8.27
C GLN A 18 -19.60 -3.92 -6.98
N LEU A 19 -20.35 -3.65 -5.92
CA LEU A 19 -19.79 -3.27 -4.61
C LEU A 19 -18.96 -4.39 -3.99
N LEU A 20 -19.44 -5.63 -4.04
CA LEU A 20 -18.71 -6.79 -3.52
C LEU A 20 -17.44 -7.06 -4.33
N ARG A 21 -17.50 -6.89 -5.66
CA ARG A 21 -16.32 -7.05 -6.52
C ARG A 21 -15.27 -5.99 -6.21
N GLU A 22 -15.67 -4.73 -6.10
CA GLU A 22 -14.74 -3.65 -5.75
C GLU A 22 -14.14 -3.87 -4.35
N ALA A 23 -14.93 -4.34 -3.38
CA ALA A 23 -14.42 -4.67 -2.06
C ALA A 23 -13.34 -5.77 -2.12
N ALA A 24 -13.55 -6.81 -2.93
CA ALA A 24 -12.59 -7.88 -3.14
C ALA A 24 -11.30 -7.37 -3.81
N ASP A 25 -11.41 -6.52 -4.82
CA ASP A 25 -10.25 -5.93 -5.50
C ASP A 25 -9.42 -5.05 -4.54
N LYS A 26 -10.08 -4.27 -3.68
CA LYS A 26 -9.40 -3.47 -2.63
C LYS A 26 -8.69 -4.36 -1.60
N GLU A 27 -9.30 -5.46 -1.19
CA GLU A 27 -8.69 -6.43 -0.27
C GLU A 27 -7.46 -7.09 -0.89
N ALA A 28 -7.55 -7.52 -2.16
CA ALA A 28 -6.43 -8.10 -2.89
C ALA A 28 -5.23 -7.14 -3.01
N LEU A 29 -5.53 -5.86 -3.25
CA LEU A 29 -4.49 -4.83 -3.26
C LEU A 29 -3.89 -4.62 -1.86
N ALA A 30 -4.70 -4.62 -0.80
CA ALA A 30 -4.20 -4.52 0.58
C ALA A 30 -3.24 -5.66 0.93
N VAL A 31 -3.57 -6.90 0.52
CA VAL A 31 -2.69 -8.07 0.68
C VAL A 31 -1.35 -7.86 -0.04
N THR A 32 -1.39 -7.25 -1.22
CA THR A 32 -0.17 -6.94 -1.99
C THR A 32 0.73 -5.94 -1.25
N PHE A 33 0.16 -4.86 -0.70
CA PHE A 33 0.92 -3.90 0.11
C PHE A 33 1.51 -4.52 1.38
N LEU A 34 0.78 -5.40 2.06
CA LEU A 34 1.31 -6.11 3.23
C LEU A 34 2.46 -7.05 2.89
N ARG A 35 2.41 -7.68 1.72
CA ARG A 35 3.52 -8.51 1.24
C ARG A 35 4.75 -7.65 0.97
N TYR A 36 4.59 -6.46 0.39
CA TYR A 36 5.72 -5.55 0.18
C TYR A 36 6.28 -5.02 1.48
N ALA A 37 5.44 -4.58 2.42
CA ALA A 37 5.86 -4.16 3.76
C ALA A 37 6.77 -5.21 4.41
N ARG A 38 6.39 -6.49 4.35
CA ARG A 38 7.20 -7.60 4.92
C ARG A 38 8.53 -7.84 4.21
N ALA A 39 8.61 -7.56 2.91
CA ALA A 39 9.81 -7.80 2.12
C ALA A 39 10.84 -6.66 2.19
N LEU A 40 10.42 -5.46 2.61
CA LEU A 40 11.31 -4.28 2.66
C LEU A 40 12.46 -4.43 3.68
N PRO A 41 12.24 -4.93 4.90
CA PRO A 41 13.33 -5.17 5.86
C PRO A 41 14.39 -6.16 5.36
N GLU A 42 13.97 -7.14 4.55
CA GLU A 42 14.84 -8.17 3.99
C GLU A 42 15.82 -7.59 2.94
N ALA A 43 15.50 -6.44 2.33
CA ALA A 43 16.29 -5.87 1.24
C ALA A 43 17.70 -5.40 1.64
N LEU A 44 17.90 -5.06 2.92
CA LEU A 44 19.20 -4.64 3.47
C LEU A 44 19.78 -5.65 4.46
N GLU A 45 19.22 -6.86 4.54
CA GLU A 45 19.72 -7.88 5.43
C GLU A 45 21.19 -8.23 5.09
N GLY A 46 22.03 -8.32 6.12
CA GLY A 46 23.46 -8.61 5.97
C GLY A 46 24.34 -7.42 5.57
N ILE A 47 23.77 -6.23 5.36
CA ILE A 47 24.56 -5.02 5.12
C ILE A 47 25.02 -4.43 6.46
N PRO A 48 26.33 -4.13 6.62
CA PRO A 48 26.85 -3.47 7.82
C PRO A 48 26.16 -2.12 8.07
N ALA A 49 25.40 -2.01 9.16
CA ALA A 49 24.63 -0.82 9.49
C ALA A 49 25.18 -0.09 10.73
N ARG A 50 26.14 -0.68 11.44
CA ARG A 50 26.81 -0.06 12.59
C ARG A 50 28.27 0.22 12.25
N PRO A 51 28.88 1.28 12.83
CA PRO A 51 30.30 1.55 12.67
C PRO A 51 31.20 0.35 12.99
N GLY A 52 30.87 -0.42 14.04
CA GLY A 52 31.60 -1.63 14.43
C GLY A 52 31.49 -2.78 13.43
N ASP A 53 30.40 -2.87 12.66
CA ASP A 53 30.20 -3.93 11.66
C ASP A 53 31.18 -3.77 10.47
N CYS A 54 31.66 -2.54 10.25
CA CYS A 54 32.57 -2.19 9.18
C CYS A 54 34.06 -2.31 9.55
N GLU A 55 34.40 -2.25 10.84
CA GLU A 55 35.78 -2.25 11.35
C GLU A 55 36.67 -3.41 10.86
N PRO A 56 36.13 -4.62 10.58
CA PRO A 56 36.91 -5.73 10.02
C PRO A 56 37.33 -5.53 8.56
N PHE A 57 36.60 -4.73 7.77
CA PHE A 57 36.76 -4.65 6.32
C PHE A 57 37.39 -3.34 5.86
N TRP A 58 36.97 -2.22 6.46
CA TRP A 58 37.45 -0.89 6.10
C TRP A 58 37.38 0.06 7.30
N ARG A 59 38.37 0.96 7.42
CA ARG A 59 38.44 1.95 8.50
C ARG A 59 38.57 3.36 7.94
N GLY A 60 38.25 4.34 8.78
CA GLY A 60 38.40 5.76 8.46
C GLY A 60 37.20 6.36 7.71
N PRO A 61 37.38 7.51 7.05
CA PRO A 61 36.27 8.32 6.51
C PRO A 61 35.39 7.59 5.48
N ALA A 62 35.93 6.62 4.74
CA ALA A 62 35.15 5.82 3.79
C ALA A 62 34.11 4.94 4.50
N ALA A 63 34.49 4.28 5.59
CA ALA A 63 33.58 3.47 6.39
C ALA A 63 32.47 4.31 7.02
N GLN A 64 32.80 5.52 7.50
CA GLN A 64 31.81 6.45 8.04
C GLN A 64 30.77 6.88 7.00
N ARG A 65 31.21 7.21 5.78
CA ARG A 65 30.30 7.55 4.67
C ARG A 65 29.41 6.37 4.29
N PHE A 66 29.96 5.17 4.23
CA PHE A 66 29.20 3.95 3.96
C PHE A 66 28.09 3.73 5.00
N VAL A 67 28.45 3.71 6.29
CA VAL A 67 27.47 3.51 7.38
C VAL A 67 26.41 4.61 7.40
N THR A 68 26.82 5.86 7.18
CA THR A 68 25.87 6.98 7.08
C THR A 68 24.85 6.77 5.97
N GLN A 69 25.31 6.30 4.81
CA GLN A 69 24.45 6.03 3.67
C GLN A 69 23.52 4.83 3.93
N VAL A 70 24.04 3.74 4.52
CA VAL A 70 23.24 2.56 4.89
C VAL A 70 22.16 2.93 5.89
N LEU A 71 22.49 3.68 6.94
CA LEU A 71 21.52 4.16 7.93
C LEU A 71 20.43 5.05 7.31
N ARG A 72 20.78 5.84 6.30
CA ARG A 72 19.79 6.64 5.56
C ARG A 72 18.83 5.74 4.78
N MET A 73 19.35 4.74 4.06
CA MET A 73 18.53 3.79 3.30
C MET A 73 17.61 2.97 4.22
N HIS A 74 18.07 2.57 5.42
CA HIS A 74 17.20 1.92 6.40
C HIS A 74 16.00 2.78 6.75
N ARG A 75 16.20 4.07 7.06
CA ARG A 75 15.09 4.99 7.37
C ARG A 75 14.14 5.16 6.18
N GLU A 76 14.67 5.30 4.97
CA GLU A 76 13.85 5.41 3.76
C GLU A 76 13.01 4.14 3.52
N LEU A 77 13.52 2.95 3.89
CA LEU A 77 12.76 1.70 3.82
C LEU A 77 11.74 1.56 4.94
N ASP A 78 12.07 1.99 6.17
CA ASP A 78 11.14 2.03 7.30
C ASP A 78 9.94 2.93 6.96
N ASP A 79 10.20 4.13 6.42
CA ASP A 79 9.16 5.06 5.96
C ASP A 79 8.27 4.42 4.87
N LEU A 80 8.89 3.69 3.93
CA LEU A 80 8.16 3.00 2.86
C LEU A 80 7.35 1.80 3.37
N GLU A 81 7.83 1.09 4.39
CA GLU A 81 7.11 0.03 5.08
C GLU A 81 5.84 0.60 5.73
N ASP A 82 5.98 1.68 6.50
CA ASP A 82 4.89 2.38 7.15
C ASP A 82 3.82 2.85 6.14
N ASP A 83 4.25 3.42 5.01
CA ASP A 83 3.36 3.83 3.92
C ASP A 83 2.59 2.64 3.32
N CYS A 84 3.25 1.48 3.16
CA CYS A 84 2.61 0.26 2.69
C CYS A 84 1.57 -0.25 3.69
N LEU A 85 1.90 -0.25 4.99
CA LEU A 85 0.99 -0.67 6.06
C LEU A 85 -0.23 0.25 6.14
N ALA A 86 -0.01 1.57 6.14
CA ALA A 86 -1.09 2.57 6.17
C ALA A 86 -2.00 2.46 4.94
N THR A 87 -1.42 2.23 3.76
CA THR A 87 -2.18 2.04 2.53
C THR A 87 -3.02 0.76 2.59
N ALA A 88 -2.45 -0.36 3.05
CA ALA A 88 -3.18 -1.61 3.23
C ALA A 88 -4.36 -1.45 4.19
N GLU A 89 -4.17 -0.76 5.32
CA GLU A 89 -5.25 -0.47 6.27
C GLU A 89 -6.35 0.40 5.66
N SER A 90 -5.98 1.45 4.92
CA SER A 90 -6.93 2.32 4.22
C SER A 90 -7.77 1.54 3.21
N LEU A 91 -7.15 0.64 2.45
CA LEU A 91 -7.82 -0.24 1.49
C LEU A 91 -8.80 -1.20 2.17
N ARG A 92 -8.40 -1.82 3.29
CA ARG A 92 -9.26 -2.68 4.11
C ARG A 92 -10.47 -1.94 4.66
N ARG A 93 -10.28 -0.74 5.21
CA ARG A 93 -11.37 0.12 5.68
C ARG A 93 -12.34 0.47 4.55
N ARG A 94 -11.82 0.76 3.35
CA ARG A 94 -12.65 1.00 2.15
C ARG A 94 -13.42 -0.25 1.72
N ALA A 95 -12.79 -1.42 1.72
CA ALA A 95 -13.44 -2.69 1.41
C ALA A 95 -14.56 -3.02 2.41
N GLY A 96 -14.34 -2.76 3.70
CA GLY A 96 -15.37 -2.88 4.75
C GLY A 96 -16.60 -2.02 4.45
N ARG A 97 -16.39 -0.72 4.17
CA ARG A 97 -17.48 0.20 3.79
C ARG A 97 -18.23 -0.25 2.54
N LEU A 98 -17.53 -0.80 1.53
CA LEU A 98 -18.18 -1.32 0.32
C LEU A 98 -19.05 -2.55 0.62
N ARG A 99 -18.61 -3.44 1.50
CA ARG A 99 -19.42 -4.60 1.96
C ARG A 99 -20.63 -4.14 2.77
N GLU A 100 -20.47 -3.14 3.64
CA GLU A 100 -21.57 -2.52 4.38
C GLU A 100 -22.60 -1.91 3.42
N GLN A 101 -22.15 -1.15 2.42
CA GLN A 101 -23.02 -0.61 1.37
C GLN A 101 -23.73 -1.74 0.60
N ALA A 102 -23.03 -2.80 0.23
CA ALA A 102 -23.61 -3.95 -0.46
C ALA A 102 -24.71 -4.64 0.38
N SER A 103 -24.57 -4.67 1.71
CA SER A 103 -25.61 -5.22 2.61
C SER A 103 -26.87 -4.35 2.70
N GLN A 104 -26.76 -3.07 2.34
CA GLN A 104 -27.88 -2.12 2.35
C GLN A 104 -28.60 -2.07 0.99
N VAL A 105 -28.01 -2.65 -0.06
CA VAL A 105 -28.68 -2.81 -1.36
C VAL A 105 -29.62 -4.00 -1.25
N ALA A 106 -30.93 -3.75 -1.38
CA ALA A 106 -31.95 -4.80 -1.37
C ALA A 106 -31.65 -5.84 -2.46
N ASP A 107 -31.78 -7.13 -2.12
CA ASP A 107 -31.65 -8.20 -3.11
C ASP A 107 -32.76 -8.04 -4.16
N PRO A 108 -32.45 -8.16 -5.47
CA PRO A 108 -33.48 -8.19 -6.49
C PRO A 108 -34.37 -9.40 -6.23
N ALA A 109 -35.68 -9.14 -6.07
CA ALA A 109 -36.72 -10.15 -5.91
C ALA A 109 -36.82 -11.07 -7.14
#